data_AF-A0A537W0M6-F1
#
_entry.id   AF-A0A537W0M6-F1
#
_cell.length_a   1.000
_cell.length_b   1.000
_cell.length_c   1.000
_cell.angle_alpha   90.00
_cell.angle_beta   90.00
_cell.angle_gamma   90.00
#
_symmetry.space_group_name_H-M   'P 1'
#
loop_
_entity.id
_entity.type
_entity.pdbx_description
1 polymer ?
#
loop_
_entity_poly.entity_id
_entity_poly.type
_entity_poly.pdbx_seq_one_letter_code
_entity_poly.pdbx_strand_id
1 'polypeptide(L)'
;MGNCRRSGGGPVHRHGGQRCRRARSIEHRPGNERKASDMRSSTRAVLVMLSCVWVLVSPCVGSADTVGHYDSATTTPAAFANPALSARRNAYIDLQAWEGARAAELKAANPGLKILVYQNLGAMSQGLGPGGLSSSGVNYAEASSAHPDWFLKGPSGERLAFEDFKWLWAADVGNPEYQRLWAANVIRLLRSGPWDGVMMDDTNTTNRYHFNPASKVAQYPTDAAYQRAVRSMLEYVGPAIQGAGKLAIPNMGSWSEYPGTVREWLPFVSGGMDEMFVKWSKSAGQGYRGSHEWEAQVGEIATTEAMGKQFIAITQAEPGDTQGARYGWASALLAGNGHTVFMASNGHPGEETWLGDYEAELGSPTASAVAIGNGGWQRTFTNGLVVVNPTTSAVSVNFPGAYSGDGLTNATAATLGAHGALVLTRAASSTTSGGLARLASLGTGLMLTAARFQPVTGSPRVKASHHRRRRGAVRCWRVRVAAHRRHGRTTRVVCAVHRSRRARTHAPRLPLSASRRS
;
A
#
# COMPACT_ATOMS: atom_id res chain seq x y z
N MET A 1 -46.76 -6.82 -55.61
CA MET A 1 -48.22 -6.58 -55.58
C MET A 1 -48.49 -5.41 -54.65
N GLY A 2 -49.27 -4.42 -55.10
CA GLY A 2 -49.93 -3.41 -54.25
C GLY A 2 -49.12 -2.17 -53.90
N ASN A 3 -49.58 -1.01 -54.38
CA ASN A 3 -48.96 0.32 -54.33
C ASN A 3 -49.98 1.32 -53.72
N CYS A 4 -49.53 2.54 -53.42
CA CYS A 4 -50.31 3.78 -53.15
C CYS A 4 -50.98 3.95 -51.76
N ARG A 5 -51.28 5.14 -51.21
CA ARG A 5 -50.81 6.56 -51.22
C ARG A 5 -52.01 7.39 -50.67
N ARG A 6 -51.71 8.29 -49.71
CA ARG A 6 -52.23 9.67 -49.53
C ARG A 6 -53.67 10.00 -49.01
N SER A 7 -53.64 11.06 -48.16
CA SER A 7 -54.55 12.23 -48.00
C SER A 7 -55.97 11.99 -47.45
N GLY A 8 -56.58 12.83 -46.61
CA GLY A 8 -56.31 14.19 -46.10
C GLY A 8 -57.65 14.81 -45.64
N GLY A 9 -57.62 15.91 -44.85
CA GLY A 9 -58.76 16.83 -44.69
C GLY A 9 -59.30 17.05 -43.26
N GLY A 10 -59.16 18.29 -42.74
CA GLY A 10 -59.98 18.85 -41.62
C GLY A 10 -61.37 19.32 -42.11
N PRO A 11 -62.05 20.35 -41.54
CA PRO A 11 -61.57 21.34 -40.56
C PRO A 11 -62.63 21.99 -39.58
N VAL A 12 -62.16 22.98 -38.77
CA VAL A 12 -62.79 24.27 -38.30
C VAL A 12 -63.89 24.34 -37.22
N HIS A 13 -63.59 25.08 -36.14
CA HIS A 13 -64.22 26.35 -35.63
C HIS A 13 -63.38 26.83 -34.40
N ARG A 14 -62.68 27.98 -34.26
CA ARG A 14 -62.90 29.45 -34.43
C ARG A 14 -64.19 29.93 -33.73
N HIS A 15 -64.16 30.81 -32.72
CA HIS A 15 -63.61 32.19 -32.60
C HIS A 15 -63.32 32.52 -31.11
N GLY A 16 -62.59 33.54 -30.68
CA GLY A 16 -62.03 34.76 -31.29
C GLY A 16 -62.00 35.86 -30.19
N GLY A 17 -60.84 36.43 -29.88
CA GLY A 17 -60.51 37.85 -30.15
C GLY A 17 -60.68 38.73 -28.89
N GLN A 18 -60.00 39.86 -28.65
CA GLN A 18 -59.03 40.69 -29.37
C GLN A 18 -58.51 41.73 -28.35
N ARG A 19 -57.19 41.96 -28.23
CA ARG A 19 -56.41 43.16 -28.67
C ARG A 19 -56.82 44.54 -28.12
N CYS A 20 -55.84 45.24 -27.51
CA CYS A 20 -55.23 46.54 -27.90
C CYS A 20 -54.50 47.15 -26.67
N ARG A 21 -53.20 47.50 -26.67
CA ARG A 21 -52.35 48.49 -27.41
C ARG A 21 -52.10 49.78 -26.60
N ARG A 22 -50.82 50.21 -26.62
CA ARG A 22 -50.19 51.52 -26.26
C ARG A 22 -49.80 51.74 -24.78
N ALA A 23 -48.79 52.54 -24.40
CA ALA A 23 -47.52 53.06 -24.97
C ALA A 23 -46.95 54.11 -23.97
N ARG A 24 -45.61 54.16 -23.76
CA ARG A 24 -44.76 55.27 -23.21
C ARG A 24 -44.99 55.66 -21.72
N SER A 25 -44.07 56.20 -20.91
CA SER A 25 -42.76 56.90 -21.04
C SER A 25 -41.79 56.42 -19.91
N ILE A 26 -40.45 56.37 -20.06
CA ILE A 26 -39.41 57.42 -19.98
C ILE A 26 -39.50 58.38 -18.78
N GLU A 27 -38.56 58.23 -17.83
CA GLU A 27 -37.72 59.24 -17.14
C GLU A 27 -36.62 58.46 -16.37
N HIS A 28 -35.29 58.56 -16.58
CA HIS A 28 -34.35 59.69 -16.39
C HIS A 28 -34.51 60.37 -15.02
N ARG A 29 -33.51 60.60 -14.16
CA ARG A 29 -32.04 60.42 -14.16
C ARG A 29 -31.57 60.75 -12.69
N PRO A 30 -30.30 61.06 -12.34
CA PRO A 30 -29.64 60.58 -11.13
C PRO A 30 -29.16 61.70 -10.17
N GLY A 31 -28.38 61.31 -9.16
CA GLY A 31 -27.35 62.17 -8.54
C GLY A 31 -27.68 62.71 -7.15
N ASN A 32 -26.81 62.46 -6.17
CA ASN A 32 -25.77 63.43 -5.89
C ASN A 32 -24.69 62.90 -4.94
N GLU A 33 -23.49 63.34 -5.26
CA GLU A 33 -22.21 63.09 -4.64
C GLU A 33 -21.88 64.27 -3.68
N ARG A 34 -21.01 64.01 -2.67
CA ARG A 34 -20.14 64.96 -1.93
C ARG A 34 -20.66 65.74 -0.70
N LYS A 35 -20.00 65.46 0.44
CA LYS A 35 -19.06 66.32 1.23
C LYS A 35 -18.95 65.69 2.64
N ALA A 36 -17.81 65.15 3.09
CA ALA A 36 -16.54 65.78 3.49
C ALA A 36 -16.65 66.73 4.71
N SER A 37 -15.67 66.60 5.62
CA SER A 37 -15.44 67.28 6.91
C SER A 37 -16.30 66.73 8.07
N ASP A 38 -15.84 66.57 9.30
CA ASP A 38 -14.55 66.76 9.95
C ASP A 38 -14.73 66.15 11.35
N MET A 39 -13.80 65.32 11.84
CA MET A 39 -13.51 65.29 13.27
C MET A 39 -12.05 64.93 13.47
N ARG A 40 -11.36 65.90 14.05
CA ARG A 40 -9.91 66.01 14.20
C ARG A 40 -9.35 65.07 15.26
N SER A 41 -8.15 64.58 14.96
CA SER A 41 -6.93 64.63 15.81
C SER A 41 -7.07 64.24 17.28
N SER A 42 -6.35 63.17 17.67
CA SER A 42 -5.43 63.23 18.81
C SER A 42 -4.42 62.09 18.75
N THR A 43 -3.22 62.47 18.34
CA THR A 43 -1.96 61.73 18.28
C THR A 43 -1.53 61.22 19.66
N ARG A 44 -1.29 59.90 19.80
CA ARG A 44 -0.26 59.37 20.71
C ARG A 44 0.45 58.20 20.06
N ALA A 45 1.70 58.46 19.68
CA ALA A 45 2.66 57.49 19.20
C ALA A 45 3.10 56.56 20.34
N VAL A 46 3.06 55.25 20.09
CA VAL A 46 3.89 54.27 20.80
C VAL A 46 4.59 53.46 19.72
N LEU A 47 5.86 53.79 19.52
CA LEU A 47 6.79 53.03 18.68
C LEU A 47 7.14 51.72 19.41
N VAL A 48 6.57 50.61 18.96
CA VAL A 48 7.11 49.27 19.24
C VAL A 48 7.94 48.86 18.03
N MET A 49 9.25 48.92 18.18
CA MET A 49 10.22 48.33 17.25
C MET A 49 10.07 46.80 17.28
N LEU A 50 9.32 46.26 16.33
CA LEU A 50 9.35 44.84 15.98
C LEU A 50 10.37 44.65 14.86
N SER A 51 11.59 44.35 15.26
CA SER A 51 12.62 43.79 14.39
C SER A 51 12.16 42.41 13.92
N CYS A 52 11.51 42.36 12.75
CA CYS A 52 11.26 41.12 12.03
C CYS A 52 12.60 40.58 11.52
N VAL A 53 13.24 39.71 12.32
CA VAL A 53 14.23 38.77 11.81
C VAL A 53 13.47 37.81 10.90
N TRP A 54 13.55 38.05 9.58
CA TRP A 54 13.23 37.04 8.59
C TRP A 54 14.28 35.93 8.69
N VAL A 55 14.04 34.95 9.57
CA VAL A 55 14.68 33.65 9.39
C VAL A 55 14.09 33.09 8.11
N LEU A 56 14.85 33.18 7.02
CA LEU A 56 14.66 32.33 5.85
C LEU A 56 14.85 30.89 6.34
N VAL A 57 13.78 30.31 6.90
CA VAL A 57 13.63 28.87 6.92
C VAL A 57 13.37 28.52 5.46
N SER A 58 14.45 28.33 4.69
CA SER A 58 14.35 27.50 3.52
C SER A 58 13.70 26.22 4.01
N PRO A 59 12.51 25.83 3.53
CA PRO A 59 12.13 24.45 3.69
C PRO A 59 13.27 23.68 3.04
N CYS A 60 14.02 22.93 3.84
CA CYS A 60 14.65 21.73 3.30
C CYS A 60 13.47 20.93 2.77
N VAL A 61 13.15 21.14 1.49
CA VAL A 61 12.39 20.19 0.72
C VAL A 61 13.32 19.00 0.68
N GLY A 62 13.24 18.15 1.71
CA GLY A 62 13.77 16.81 1.63
C GLY A 62 13.18 16.25 0.34
N SER A 63 14.03 15.76 -0.56
CA SER A 63 13.55 15.04 -1.73
C SER A 63 12.66 13.94 -1.19
N ALA A 64 11.35 14.05 -1.37
CA ALA A 64 10.47 12.92 -1.13
C ALA A 64 10.99 11.78 -2.01
N ASP A 65 11.14 10.59 -1.45
CA ASP A 65 11.56 9.44 -2.24
C ASP A 65 10.58 9.25 -3.38
N THR A 66 11.11 8.98 -4.58
CA THR A 66 10.28 8.86 -5.79
C THR A 66 9.30 7.70 -5.68
N VAL A 67 9.74 6.63 -5.02
CA VAL A 67 8.95 5.47 -4.62
C VAL A 67 9.40 5.07 -3.22
N GLY A 68 8.48 4.88 -2.29
CA GLY A 68 8.75 4.35 -0.95
C GLY A 68 8.60 2.83 -0.88
N HIS A 69 8.67 2.27 0.33
CA HIS A 69 8.47 0.84 0.54
C HIS A 69 7.20 0.51 1.31
N TYR A 70 6.67 -0.67 1.00
CA TYR A 70 5.51 -1.29 1.61
C TYR A 70 5.92 -2.66 2.17
N ASP A 71 5.33 -3.07 3.28
CA ASP A 71 5.40 -4.45 3.76
C ASP A 71 4.02 -4.95 4.18
N SER A 72 3.78 -6.25 3.99
CA SER A 72 2.56 -6.91 4.42
C SER A 72 2.88 -7.98 5.45
N ALA A 73 2.35 -7.83 6.66
CA ALA A 73 2.58 -8.74 7.79
C ALA A 73 1.26 -9.25 8.37
N THR A 74 0.46 -9.89 7.50
CA THR A 74 -0.86 -10.44 7.84
C THR A 74 -0.84 -11.84 8.48
N THR A 75 0.35 -12.34 8.84
CA THR A 75 0.54 -13.57 9.63
C THR A 75 0.04 -13.40 11.07
N THR A 76 -0.15 -14.51 11.80
CA THR A 76 -0.58 -14.49 13.20
C THR A 76 0.28 -15.39 14.08
N PRO A 77 1.10 -14.83 15.00
CA PRO A 77 1.33 -13.39 15.17
C PRO A 77 2.03 -12.77 13.96
N ALA A 78 1.93 -11.45 13.80
CA ALA A 78 2.68 -10.73 12.77
C ALA A 78 4.20 -10.94 12.99
N ALA A 79 4.84 -11.52 11.98
CA ALA A 79 6.25 -11.83 11.98
C ALA A 79 7.07 -10.64 11.47
N PHE A 80 8.18 -10.35 12.15
CA PHE A 80 9.21 -9.42 11.68
C PHE A 80 10.56 -9.92 12.18
N ALA A 81 11.55 -9.97 11.30
CA ALA A 81 12.92 -10.26 11.73
C ALA A 81 13.46 -9.15 12.64
N ASN A 82 13.14 -7.89 12.33
CA ASN A 82 13.48 -6.72 13.14
C ASN A 82 12.42 -5.61 12.98
N PRO A 83 11.40 -5.56 13.86
CA PRO A 83 10.29 -4.62 13.75
C PRO A 83 10.72 -3.15 13.66
N ALA A 84 11.74 -2.76 14.43
CA ALA A 84 12.22 -1.37 14.43
C ALA A 84 12.92 -1.00 13.12
N LEU A 85 13.59 -1.96 12.47
CA LEU A 85 14.16 -1.75 11.14
C LEU A 85 13.06 -1.69 10.08
N SER A 86 12.11 -2.63 10.11
CA SER A 86 10.93 -2.65 9.24
C SER A 86 10.16 -1.33 9.30
N ALA A 87 9.93 -0.81 10.50
CA ALA A 87 9.25 0.47 10.69
C ALA A 87 10.00 1.66 10.08
N ARG A 88 11.34 1.63 10.03
CA ARG A 88 12.15 2.72 9.43
C ARG A 88 12.25 2.61 7.92
N ARG A 89 12.21 1.39 7.38
CA ARG A 89 12.37 1.11 5.96
C ARG A 89 11.10 1.33 5.15
N ASN A 90 9.95 1.07 5.76
CA ASN A 90 8.66 1.13 5.09
C ASN A 90 7.93 2.43 5.39
N ALA A 91 7.27 2.98 4.37
CA ALA A 91 6.34 4.08 4.51
C ALA A 91 4.95 3.58 4.92
N TYR A 92 4.61 2.35 4.51
CA TYR A 92 3.34 1.68 4.82
C TYR A 92 3.58 0.24 5.27
N ILE A 93 2.82 -0.21 6.27
CA ILE A 93 2.74 -1.63 6.66
C ILE A 93 1.27 -1.98 6.88
N ASP A 94 0.81 -3.13 6.38
CA ASP A 94 -0.51 -3.67 6.75
C ASP A 94 -0.42 -4.86 7.72
N LEU A 95 -1.39 -4.93 8.63
CA LEU A 95 -1.46 -5.93 9.70
C LEU A 95 -2.90 -6.42 9.90
N GLN A 96 -3.05 -7.62 10.48
CA GLN A 96 -4.36 -8.11 10.93
C GLN A 96 -4.96 -7.26 12.06
N ALA A 97 -6.29 -7.27 12.18
CA ALA A 97 -7.03 -6.48 13.16
C ALA A 97 -6.61 -6.69 14.63
N TRP A 98 -6.13 -7.89 14.97
CA TRP A 98 -5.68 -8.22 16.32
C TRP A 98 -4.23 -7.82 16.64
N GLU A 99 -3.49 -7.27 15.67
CA GLU A 99 -2.09 -6.88 15.82
C GLU A 99 -1.93 -5.43 16.31
N GLY A 100 -2.91 -4.89 17.03
CA GLY A 100 -2.87 -3.50 17.52
C GLY A 100 -1.68 -3.19 18.43
N ALA A 101 -1.21 -4.16 19.21
CA ALA A 101 0.00 -4.01 20.03
C ALA A 101 1.27 -3.91 19.16
N ARG A 102 1.36 -4.71 18.10
CA ARG A 102 2.46 -4.65 17.13
C ARG A 102 2.44 -3.33 16.37
N ALA A 103 1.26 -2.87 15.98
CA ALA A 103 1.10 -1.57 15.34
C ALA A 103 1.63 -0.42 16.23
N ALA A 104 1.36 -0.46 17.54
CA ALA A 104 1.89 0.52 18.49
C ALA A 104 3.42 0.44 18.61
N GLU A 105 4.01 -0.77 18.62
CA GLU A 105 5.46 -0.97 18.63
C GLU A 105 6.13 -0.38 17.38
N LEU A 106 5.59 -0.66 16.19
CA LEU A 106 6.11 -0.14 14.93
C LEU A 106 6.04 1.40 14.89
N LYS A 107 4.92 2.00 15.33
CA LYS A 107 4.80 3.46 15.43
C LYS A 107 5.73 4.09 16.46
N ALA A 108 6.07 3.39 17.54
CA ALA A 108 7.06 3.88 18.50
C ALA A 108 8.45 3.97 17.88
N ALA A 109 8.78 3.07 16.94
CA ALA A 109 10.04 3.12 16.18
C ALA A 109 10.03 4.15 15.04
N ASN A 110 8.87 4.38 14.40
CA ASN A 110 8.67 5.41 13.39
C ASN A 110 7.26 6.02 13.48
N PRO A 111 7.09 7.21 14.10
CA PRO A 111 5.79 7.87 14.19
C PRO A 111 5.19 8.27 12.84
N GLY A 112 6.01 8.40 11.80
CA GLY A 112 5.59 8.74 10.43
C GLY A 112 5.05 7.55 9.63
N LEU A 113 5.33 6.31 10.06
CA LEU A 113 4.86 5.09 9.42
C LEU A 113 3.33 5.06 9.35
N LYS A 114 2.79 4.74 8.17
CA LYS A 114 1.37 4.45 7.97
C LYS A 114 1.09 2.99 8.21
N ILE A 115 0.18 2.69 9.14
CA ILE A 115 -0.24 1.33 9.44
C ILE A 115 -1.68 1.14 8.99
N LEU A 116 -1.87 0.23 8.04
CA LEU A 116 -3.17 -0.16 7.53
C LEU A 116 -3.64 -1.42 8.25
N VAL A 117 -4.92 -1.47 8.62
CA VAL A 117 -5.52 -2.72 9.10
C VAL A 117 -6.09 -3.51 7.93
N TYR A 118 -5.77 -4.80 7.83
CA TYR A 118 -6.35 -5.69 6.84
C TYR A 118 -7.82 -5.96 7.16
N GLN A 119 -8.70 -5.73 6.18
CA GLN A 119 -10.10 -6.12 6.21
C GLN A 119 -10.55 -6.59 4.83
N ASN A 120 -11.08 -7.80 4.74
CA ASN A 120 -11.72 -8.28 3.54
C ASN A 120 -13.03 -7.50 3.29
N LEU A 121 -13.16 -6.95 2.09
CA LEU A 121 -14.31 -6.18 1.62
C LEU A 121 -15.28 -7.06 0.82
N GLY A 122 -14.75 -7.97 0.01
CA GLY A 122 -15.54 -8.86 -0.86
C GLY A 122 -16.15 -10.08 -0.16
N ALA A 123 -15.70 -10.41 1.05
CA ALA A 123 -16.13 -11.58 1.81
C ALA A 123 -16.20 -11.35 3.32
N MET A 124 -16.95 -12.24 3.96
CA MET A 124 -17.13 -12.35 5.40
C MET A 124 -16.33 -13.53 5.92
N SER A 125 -15.38 -13.27 6.81
CA SER A 125 -14.52 -14.30 7.38
C SER A 125 -15.31 -15.22 8.31
N GLN A 126 -15.15 -16.53 8.13
CA GLN A 126 -15.61 -17.52 9.09
C GLN A 126 -14.58 -17.68 10.22
N GLY A 127 -15.06 -17.49 11.46
CA GLY A 127 -14.21 -17.51 12.64
C GLY A 127 -13.70 -16.13 13.02
N LEU A 128 -13.02 -16.08 14.16
CA LEU A 128 -12.44 -14.86 14.73
C LEU A 128 -10.97 -15.12 15.07
N GLY A 129 -10.15 -14.10 14.90
CA GLY A 129 -8.79 -14.08 15.38
C GLY A 129 -8.71 -13.80 16.90
N PRO A 130 -7.48 -13.67 17.43
CA PRO A 130 -7.25 -13.29 18.81
C PRO A 130 -8.09 -12.07 19.25
N GLY A 131 -8.61 -12.13 20.47
CA GLY A 131 -9.45 -11.06 21.02
C GLY A 131 -10.87 -10.98 20.43
N GLY A 132 -11.28 -11.96 19.62
CA GLY A 132 -12.61 -11.97 19.01
C GLY A 132 -12.77 -11.00 17.84
N LEU A 133 -11.66 -10.56 17.24
CA LEU A 133 -11.65 -9.65 16.10
C LEU A 133 -11.73 -10.43 14.78
N SER A 134 -12.40 -9.86 13.78
CA SER A 134 -12.53 -10.45 12.45
C SER A 134 -11.56 -9.79 11.46
N SER A 135 -11.15 -10.55 10.46
CA SER A 135 -10.39 -10.07 9.30
C SER A 135 -11.31 -9.52 8.19
N SER A 136 -12.58 -9.25 8.49
CA SER A 136 -13.59 -8.66 7.60
C SER A 136 -14.51 -7.74 8.38
N GLY A 137 -14.99 -6.65 7.75
CA GLY A 137 -15.81 -5.64 8.44
C GLY A 137 -17.14 -6.17 8.95
N VAL A 138 -17.64 -7.26 8.35
CA VAL A 138 -18.76 -8.06 8.85
C VAL A 138 -18.32 -9.52 8.80
N ASN A 139 -18.43 -10.24 9.92
CA ASN A 139 -18.02 -11.66 9.95
C ASN A 139 -19.19 -12.60 9.62
N TYR A 140 -18.86 -13.85 9.30
CA TYR A 140 -19.85 -14.86 8.92
C TYR A 140 -20.95 -15.07 9.96
N ALA A 141 -20.62 -15.11 11.26
CA ALA A 141 -21.60 -15.44 12.30
C ALA A 141 -22.62 -14.31 12.50
N GLU A 142 -22.16 -13.07 12.44
CA GLU A 142 -23.00 -11.86 12.47
C GLU A 142 -24.00 -11.86 11.29
N ALA A 143 -23.50 -12.00 10.07
CA ALA A 143 -24.37 -12.03 8.89
C ALA A 143 -25.26 -13.28 8.85
N SER A 144 -24.75 -14.46 9.19
CA SER A 144 -25.53 -15.70 9.12
C SER A 144 -26.73 -15.71 10.07
N SER A 145 -26.65 -14.99 11.19
CA SER A 145 -27.72 -14.93 12.19
C SER A 145 -28.73 -13.83 11.91
N ALA A 146 -28.27 -12.65 11.49
CA ALA A 146 -29.13 -11.48 11.34
C ALA A 146 -29.46 -11.12 9.88
N HIS A 147 -28.58 -11.45 8.93
CA HIS A 147 -28.62 -10.97 7.54
C HIS A 147 -28.25 -12.07 6.52
N PRO A 148 -29.02 -13.18 6.46
CA PRO A 148 -28.75 -14.27 5.52
C PRO A 148 -28.86 -13.85 4.05
N ASP A 149 -29.44 -12.70 3.76
CA ASP A 149 -29.54 -12.05 2.46
C ASP A 149 -28.23 -11.42 1.97
N TRP A 150 -27.26 -11.16 2.86
CA TRP A 150 -25.96 -10.57 2.49
C TRP A 150 -24.95 -11.54 1.89
N PHE A 151 -25.30 -12.82 1.76
CA PHE A 151 -24.43 -13.80 1.10
C PHE A 151 -24.69 -13.82 -0.40
N LEU A 152 -23.63 -13.80 -1.21
CA LEU A 152 -23.75 -14.19 -2.60
C LEU A 152 -24.21 -15.63 -2.70
N LYS A 153 -25.05 -15.90 -3.69
CA LYS A 153 -25.69 -17.19 -3.88
C LYS A 153 -25.42 -17.73 -5.27
N GLY A 154 -25.32 -19.05 -5.35
CA GLY A 154 -25.32 -19.74 -6.63
C GLY A 154 -26.72 -19.87 -7.22
N PRO A 155 -26.83 -20.40 -8.46
CA PRO A 155 -28.11 -20.57 -9.14
C PRO A 155 -29.11 -21.48 -8.40
N SER A 156 -28.65 -22.36 -7.50
CA SER A 156 -29.51 -23.19 -6.66
C SER A 156 -29.85 -22.55 -5.30
N GLY A 157 -29.44 -21.30 -5.08
CA GLY A 157 -29.72 -20.54 -3.85
C GLY A 157 -28.76 -20.83 -2.68
N GLU A 158 -27.76 -21.67 -2.90
CA GLU A 158 -26.70 -21.99 -1.94
C GLU A 158 -25.78 -20.78 -1.72
N ARG A 159 -25.32 -20.58 -0.48
CA ARG A 159 -24.32 -19.54 -0.18
C ARG A 159 -22.97 -19.91 -0.80
N LEU A 160 -22.26 -18.90 -1.31
CA LEU A 160 -20.96 -19.09 -1.93
C LEU A 160 -19.82 -18.77 -0.95
N ALA A 161 -18.84 -19.67 -0.90
CA ALA A 161 -17.52 -19.41 -0.32
C ALA A 161 -16.48 -19.40 -1.44
N PHE A 162 -15.45 -18.58 -1.31
CA PHE A 162 -14.38 -18.46 -2.32
C PHE A 162 -13.76 -19.83 -2.63
N GLU A 163 -13.39 -20.04 -3.90
CA GLU A 163 -12.84 -21.32 -4.34
C GLU A 163 -11.49 -21.64 -3.71
N ASP A 164 -10.63 -20.63 -3.57
CA ASP A 164 -9.28 -20.77 -3.02
C ASP A 164 -9.24 -20.65 -1.49
N PHE A 165 -10.23 -19.96 -0.90
CA PHE A 165 -10.30 -19.68 0.53
C PHE A 165 -11.70 -20.02 1.08
N LYS A 166 -11.96 -21.30 1.34
CA LYS A 166 -13.28 -21.81 1.75
C LYS A 166 -13.82 -21.26 3.09
N TRP A 167 -13.00 -20.55 3.85
CA TRP A 167 -13.40 -19.85 5.08
C TRP A 167 -13.85 -18.40 4.84
N LEU A 168 -13.70 -17.89 3.62
CA LEU A 168 -14.20 -16.58 3.18
C LEU A 168 -15.53 -16.78 2.43
N TRP A 169 -16.61 -16.26 3.00
CA TRP A 169 -17.95 -16.35 2.42
C TRP A 169 -18.29 -15.08 1.67
N ALA A 170 -18.60 -15.20 0.38
CA ALA A 170 -18.74 -14.05 -0.50
C ALA A 170 -19.92 -13.15 -0.08
N ALA A 171 -19.62 -11.86 0.03
CA ALA A 171 -20.56 -10.86 0.50
C ALA A 171 -21.26 -10.16 -0.67
N ASP A 172 -22.52 -9.81 -0.47
CA ASP A 172 -23.26 -8.92 -1.35
C ASP A 172 -22.81 -7.47 -1.14
N VAL A 173 -21.69 -7.10 -1.77
CA VAL A 173 -21.11 -5.74 -1.67
C VAL A 173 -22.02 -4.64 -2.24
N GLY A 174 -23.02 -5.00 -3.05
CA GLY A 174 -24.02 -4.06 -3.55
C GLY A 174 -25.16 -3.80 -2.57
N ASN A 175 -25.26 -4.54 -1.47
CA ASN A 175 -26.31 -4.37 -0.47
C ASN A 175 -26.02 -3.13 0.42
N PRO A 176 -26.89 -2.09 0.43
CA PRO A 176 -26.63 -0.87 1.18
C PRO A 176 -26.53 -1.04 2.70
N GLU A 177 -27.21 -2.05 3.28
CA GLU A 177 -27.12 -2.32 4.72
C GLU A 177 -25.79 -3.01 5.07
N TYR A 178 -25.31 -3.91 4.19
CA TYR A 178 -23.97 -4.50 4.32
C TYR A 178 -22.90 -3.40 4.28
N GLN A 179 -22.96 -2.50 3.30
CA GLN A 179 -22.05 -1.36 3.16
C GLN A 179 -22.02 -0.49 4.42
N ARG A 180 -23.20 -0.19 4.98
CA ARG A 180 -23.36 0.57 6.23
C ARG A 180 -22.69 -0.11 7.41
N LEU A 181 -23.00 -1.39 7.65
CA LEU A 181 -22.49 -2.09 8.81
C LEU A 181 -20.98 -2.37 8.69
N TRP A 182 -20.52 -2.74 7.50
CA TRP A 182 -19.10 -2.92 7.21
C TRP A 182 -18.32 -1.64 7.51
N ALA A 183 -18.75 -0.49 6.98
CA ALA A 183 -18.09 0.79 7.25
C ALA A 183 -18.11 1.15 8.74
N ALA A 184 -19.24 0.96 9.42
CA ALA A 184 -19.37 1.26 10.84
C ALA A 184 -18.44 0.40 11.71
N ASN A 185 -18.34 -0.90 11.42
CA ASN A 185 -17.46 -1.83 12.13
C ASN A 185 -15.98 -1.51 11.86
N VAL A 186 -15.60 -1.25 10.60
CA VAL A 186 -14.23 -0.88 10.23
C VAL A 186 -13.83 0.45 10.87
N ILE A 187 -14.68 1.48 10.83
CA ILE A 187 -14.39 2.76 11.48
C ILE A 187 -14.23 2.60 13.00
N ARG A 188 -15.02 1.71 13.63
CA ARG A 188 -14.88 1.39 15.06
C ARG A 188 -13.51 0.77 15.36
N LEU A 189 -13.08 -0.19 14.53
CA LEU A 189 -11.75 -0.80 14.62
C LEU A 189 -10.63 0.23 14.41
N LEU A 190 -10.75 1.09 13.40
CA LEU A 190 -9.78 2.15 13.11
C LEU A 190 -9.63 3.16 14.25
N ARG A 191 -10.68 3.34 15.07
CA ARG A 191 -10.67 4.20 16.26
C ARG A 191 -10.13 3.51 17.52
N SER A 192 -10.10 2.18 17.55
CA SER A 192 -9.69 1.41 18.74
C SER A 192 -8.18 1.19 18.84
N GLY A 193 -7.43 1.50 17.79
CA GLY A 193 -5.99 1.25 17.73
C GLY A 193 -5.23 2.29 16.90
N PRO A 194 -3.90 2.15 16.81
CA PRO A 194 -3.02 3.09 16.14
C PRO A 194 -3.02 2.91 14.61
N TRP A 195 -4.21 2.78 14.02
CA TRP A 195 -4.40 2.55 12.58
C TRP A 195 -4.50 3.89 11.84
N ASP A 196 -3.78 4.06 10.74
CA ASP A 196 -3.93 5.21 9.85
C ASP A 196 -5.02 4.98 8.79
N GLY A 197 -5.35 3.73 8.52
CA GLY A 197 -6.34 3.36 7.52
C GLY A 197 -6.60 1.87 7.45
N VAL A 198 -7.33 1.47 6.42
CA VAL A 198 -7.72 0.09 6.15
C VAL A 198 -7.22 -0.33 4.76
N MET A 199 -6.65 -1.53 4.68
CA MET A 199 -6.46 -2.27 3.44
C MET A 199 -7.74 -3.06 3.16
N MET A 200 -8.42 -2.74 2.06
CA MET A 200 -9.73 -3.33 1.71
C MET A 200 -9.51 -4.44 0.69
N ASP A 201 -9.30 -5.66 1.18
CA ASP A 201 -8.97 -6.80 0.33
C ASP A 201 -10.18 -7.29 -0.48
N ASP A 202 -9.91 -7.97 -1.60
CA ASP A 202 -10.93 -8.46 -2.54
C ASP A 202 -11.84 -7.37 -3.13
N THR A 203 -11.28 -6.19 -3.41
CA THR A 203 -11.97 -5.12 -4.16
C THR A 203 -11.78 -5.33 -5.67
N ASN A 204 -12.23 -6.47 -6.17
CA ASN A 204 -11.91 -6.94 -7.51
C ASN A 204 -12.84 -6.35 -8.59
N THR A 205 -12.32 -6.13 -9.80
CA THR A 205 -13.13 -5.74 -10.97
C THR A 205 -13.87 -6.90 -11.63
N THR A 206 -13.62 -8.13 -11.18
CA THR A 206 -14.26 -9.36 -11.66
C THR A 206 -14.31 -10.39 -10.53
N ASN A 207 -15.34 -11.23 -10.53
CA ASN A 207 -15.46 -12.37 -9.61
C ASN A 207 -14.73 -13.62 -10.11
N ARG A 208 -14.16 -13.61 -11.33
CA ARG A 208 -13.65 -14.81 -12.02
C ARG A 208 -12.56 -15.57 -11.26
N TYR A 209 -11.84 -14.88 -10.38
CA TYR A 209 -10.79 -15.50 -9.56
C TYR A 209 -11.35 -16.35 -8.43
N HIS A 210 -12.51 -15.97 -7.89
CA HIS A 210 -13.19 -16.74 -6.85
C HIS A 210 -14.21 -17.71 -7.41
N PHE A 211 -14.78 -17.39 -8.58
CA PHE A 211 -15.89 -18.10 -9.21
C PHE A 211 -15.76 -18.12 -10.73
N ASN A 212 -15.34 -19.26 -11.30
CA ASN A 212 -15.28 -19.44 -12.76
C ASN A 212 -16.21 -20.59 -13.21
N PRO A 213 -17.19 -20.35 -14.11
CA PRO A 213 -17.52 -19.08 -14.77
C PRO A 213 -18.27 -18.09 -13.85
N ALA A 214 -18.29 -16.81 -14.22
CA ALA A 214 -18.97 -15.75 -13.46
C ALA A 214 -20.47 -16.03 -13.22
N SER A 215 -21.12 -16.81 -14.09
CA SER A 215 -22.51 -17.24 -13.95
C SER A 215 -22.77 -18.12 -12.70
N LYS A 216 -21.72 -18.55 -12.00
CA LYS A 216 -21.83 -19.15 -10.66
C LYS A 216 -22.37 -18.18 -9.61
N VAL A 217 -22.29 -16.86 -9.83
CA VAL A 217 -22.81 -15.85 -8.90
C VAL A 217 -24.15 -15.34 -9.42
N ALA A 218 -25.25 -15.79 -8.82
CA ALA A 218 -26.61 -15.50 -9.30
C ALA A 218 -26.93 -13.99 -9.27
N GLN A 219 -26.51 -13.28 -8.21
CA GLN A 219 -26.73 -11.82 -8.09
C GLN A 219 -25.92 -11.01 -9.12
N TYR A 220 -24.73 -11.49 -9.49
CA TYR A 220 -23.76 -10.78 -10.33
C TYR A 220 -23.26 -11.66 -11.48
N PRO A 221 -24.12 -12.00 -12.45
CA PRO A 221 -23.77 -12.97 -13.49
C PRO A 221 -22.79 -12.44 -14.55
N THR A 222 -22.41 -11.17 -14.48
CA THR A 222 -21.49 -10.51 -15.41
C THR A 222 -20.53 -9.60 -14.64
N ASP A 223 -19.34 -9.37 -15.18
CA ASP A 223 -18.38 -8.42 -14.60
C ASP A 223 -18.99 -7.02 -14.48
N ALA A 224 -19.74 -6.56 -15.49
CA ALA A 224 -20.40 -5.25 -15.41
C ALA A 224 -21.42 -5.14 -14.26
N ALA A 225 -22.12 -6.23 -13.92
CA ALA A 225 -23.02 -6.24 -12.77
C ALA A 225 -22.24 -6.18 -11.45
N TYR A 226 -21.16 -6.96 -11.34
CA TYR A 226 -20.30 -6.95 -10.16
C TYR A 226 -19.59 -5.60 -9.97
N GLN A 227 -19.06 -5.02 -11.05
CA GLN A 227 -18.38 -3.72 -11.03
C GLN A 227 -19.29 -2.59 -10.56
N ARG A 228 -20.59 -2.61 -10.90
CA ARG A 228 -21.56 -1.64 -10.36
C ARG A 228 -21.77 -1.82 -8.86
N ALA A 229 -21.79 -3.06 -8.38
CA ALA A 229 -21.91 -3.35 -6.94
C ALA A 229 -20.67 -2.89 -6.17
N VAL A 230 -19.47 -3.19 -6.67
CA VAL A 230 -18.20 -2.73 -6.07
C VAL A 230 -18.10 -1.21 -6.11
N ARG A 231 -18.49 -0.57 -7.22
CA ARG A 231 -18.58 0.91 -7.30
C ARG A 231 -19.47 1.46 -6.20
N SER A 232 -20.68 0.92 -6.02
CA SER A 232 -21.61 1.35 -4.96
C SER A 232 -21.01 1.16 -3.57
N MET A 233 -20.29 0.07 -3.33
CA MET A 233 -19.57 -0.17 -2.08
C MET A 233 -18.55 0.94 -1.83
N LEU A 234 -17.65 1.20 -2.80
CA LEU A 234 -16.59 2.20 -2.67
C LEU A 234 -17.11 3.62 -2.53
N GLU A 235 -18.17 3.98 -3.27
CA GLU A 235 -18.85 5.28 -3.19
C GLU A 235 -19.42 5.55 -1.79
N TYR A 236 -19.80 4.51 -1.05
CA TYR A 236 -20.25 4.63 0.33
C TYR A 236 -19.09 4.56 1.34
N VAL A 237 -18.30 3.47 1.33
CA VAL A 237 -17.33 3.18 2.39
C VAL A 237 -16.12 4.10 2.33
N GLY A 238 -15.67 4.46 1.13
CA GLY A 238 -14.49 5.29 0.92
C GLY A 238 -14.64 6.69 1.55
N PRO A 239 -15.69 7.45 1.21
CA PRO A 239 -15.98 8.74 1.86
C PRO A 239 -16.26 8.61 3.36
N ALA A 240 -16.92 7.54 3.82
CA ALA A 240 -17.18 7.34 5.25
C ALA A 240 -15.88 7.15 6.06
N ILE A 241 -14.93 6.36 5.55
CA ILE A 241 -13.62 6.13 6.18
C ILE A 241 -12.79 7.42 6.15
N GLN A 242 -12.74 8.11 5.01
CA GLN A 242 -12.01 9.37 4.87
C GLN A 242 -12.60 10.48 5.75
N GLY A 243 -13.93 10.55 5.88
CA GLY A 243 -14.61 11.45 6.81
C GLY A 243 -14.29 11.16 8.28
N ALA A 244 -13.84 9.94 8.61
CA ALA A 244 -13.30 9.60 9.92
C ALA A 244 -11.79 9.93 10.08
N GLY A 245 -11.18 10.58 9.08
CA GLY A 245 -9.77 10.97 9.07
C GLY A 245 -8.81 9.80 8.82
N LYS A 246 -9.27 8.76 8.10
CA LYS A 246 -8.52 7.52 7.87
C LYS A 246 -8.33 7.25 6.38
N LEU A 247 -7.30 6.48 6.03
CA LEU A 247 -7.05 6.07 4.65
C LEU A 247 -7.93 4.86 4.28
N ALA A 248 -8.48 4.88 3.07
CA ALA A 248 -9.17 3.74 2.46
C ALA A 248 -8.36 3.28 1.25
N ILE A 249 -7.68 2.13 1.35
CA ILE A 249 -6.81 1.60 0.29
C ILE A 249 -7.32 0.21 -0.13
N PRO A 250 -8.04 0.07 -1.25
CA PRO A 250 -8.46 -1.22 -1.77
C PRO A 250 -7.32 -2.00 -2.44
N ASN A 251 -7.33 -3.33 -2.28
CA ASN A 251 -6.62 -4.27 -3.16
C ASN A 251 -7.48 -4.50 -4.41
N MET A 252 -7.06 -3.96 -5.55
CA MET A 252 -7.84 -3.89 -6.78
C MET A 252 -7.40 -4.97 -7.77
N GLY A 253 -8.07 -6.13 -7.75
CA GLY A 253 -7.78 -7.22 -8.69
C GLY A 253 -8.19 -6.91 -10.14
N SER A 254 -7.44 -7.48 -11.09
CA SER A 254 -7.57 -7.26 -12.54
C SER A 254 -7.48 -5.79 -12.96
N TRP A 255 -6.72 -4.95 -12.27
CA TRP A 255 -6.59 -3.53 -12.61
C TRP A 255 -6.21 -3.34 -14.08
N SER A 256 -5.15 -4.00 -14.53
CA SER A 256 -4.63 -3.88 -15.89
C SER A 256 -5.59 -4.32 -16.99
N GLU A 257 -6.53 -5.21 -16.67
CA GLU A 257 -7.59 -5.66 -17.57
C GLU A 257 -8.77 -4.67 -17.63
N TYR A 258 -9.02 -3.95 -16.53
CA TYR A 258 -10.14 -3.01 -16.37
C TYR A 258 -9.70 -1.61 -15.89
N PRO A 259 -8.72 -0.95 -16.56
CA PRO A 259 -8.16 0.31 -16.07
C PRO A 259 -9.19 1.45 -16.06
N GLY A 260 -10.15 1.43 -17.00
CA GLY A 260 -11.25 2.38 -17.04
C GLY A 260 -12.15 2.29 -15.81
N THR A 261 -12.49 1.06 -15.39
CA THR A 261 -13.31 0.80 -14.21
C THR A 261 -12.60 1.24 -12.93
N VAL A 262 -11.32 0.91 -12.77
CA VAL A 262 -10.57 1.33 -11.60
C VAL A 262 -10.41 2.85 -11.53
N ARG A 263 -10.16 3.52 -12.67
CA ARG A 263 -10.09 4.98 -12.73
C ARG A 263 -11.39 5.66 -12.26
N GLU A 264 -12.53 5.03 -12.49
CA GLU A 264 -13.82 5.49 -11.97
C GLU A 264 -13.99 5.29 -10.45
N TRP A 265 -13.27 4.33 -9.87
CA TRP A 265 -13.31 4.00 -8.44
C TRP A 265 -12.37 4.86 -7.59
N LEU A 266 -11.20 5.22 -8.14
CA LEU A 266 -10.17 6.02 -7.47
C LEU A 266 -10.67 7.32 -6.80
N PRO A 267 -11.66 8.08 -7.34
CA PRO A 267 -12.17 9.27 -6.68
C PRO A 267 -12.73 9.01 -5.27
N PHE A 268 -13.26 7.82 -5.02
CA PHE A 268 -13.91 7.47 -3.75
C PHE A 268 -12.93 7.05 -2.65
N VAL A 269 -11.68 6.75 -2.98
CA VAL A 269 -10.70 6.12 -2.08
C VAL A 269 -9.43 6.95 -1.95
N SER A 270 -8.53 6.56 -1.04
CA SER A 270 -7.26 7.25 -0.79
C SER A 270 -6.11 6.78 -1.71
N GLY A 271 -6.30 5.67 -2.40
CA GLY A 271 -5.28 4.98 -3.19
C GLY A 271 -5.80 3.66 -3.76
N GLY A 272 -4.89 2.81 -4.19
CA GLY A 272 -5.17 1.43 -4.59
C GLY A 272 -3.90 0.59 -4.56
N MET A 273 -4.07 -0.72 -4.49
CA MET A 273 -3.01 -1.72 -4.58
C MET A 273 -3.22 -2.61 -5.80
N ASP A 274 -2.12 -2.93 -6.51
CA ASP A 274 -2.05 -4.04 -7.46
C ASP A 274 -1.12 -5.12 -6.89
N GLU A 275 -1.71 -6.25 -6.48
CA GLU A 275 -1.00 -7.37 -5.84
C GLU A 275 -0.10 -8.18 -6.81
N MET A 276 -0.30 -7.99 -8.11
CA MET A 276 0.36 -8.74 -9.18
C MET A 276 1.01 -7.78 -10.20
N PHE A 277 1.61 -6.71 -9.67
CA PHE A 277 2.30 -5.68 -10.41
C PHE A 277 3.52 -6.27 -11.13
N VAL A 278 3.51 -6.17 -12.45
CA VAL A 278 4.49 -6.60 -13.46
C VAL A 278 4.92 -8.07 -13.47
N LYS A 279 4.64 -8.83 -12.41
CA LYS A 279 4.88 -10.26 -12.28
C LYS A 279 3.97 -10.88 -11.23
N TRP A 280 3.25 -11.94 -11.62
CA TRP A 280 2.22 -12.60 -10.80
C TRP A 280 2.65 -13.95 -10.20
N SER A 281 3.71 -14.57 -10.73
CA SER A 281 4.24 -15.82 -10.19
C SER A 281 5.34 -15.54 -9.18
N LYS A 282 5.37 -16.28 -8.07
CA LYS A 282 6.46 -16.21 -7.10
C LYS A 282 7.76 -16.83 -7.65
N SER A 283 7.65 -17.82 -8.53
CA SER A 283 8.80 -18.57 -9.04
C SER A 283 9.70 -17.70 -9.92
N ALA A 284 11.01 -17.83 -9.71
CA ALA A 284 12.01 -17.15 -10.52
C ALA A 284 11.85 -17.47 -12.02
N GLY A 285 11.96 -16.43 -12.87
CA GLY A 285 11.86 -16.60 -14.32
C GLY A 285 10.44 -16.79 -14.87
N GLN A 286 9.40 -16.77 -14.03
CA GLN A 286 8.03 -17.08 -14.43
C GLN A 286 7.05 -15.95 -14.13
N GLY A 287 5.94 -15.93 -14.86
CA GLY A 287 4.80 -15.06 -14.58
C GLY A 287 5.05 -13.56 -14.76
N TYR A 288 6.06 -13.17 -15.54
CA TYR A 288 6.22 -11.78 -15.98
C TYR A 288 5.06 -11.39 -16.91
N ARG A 289 4.61 -10.14 -16.79
CA ARG A 289 3.63 -9.56 -17.71
C ARG A 289 4.27 -9.35 -19.08
N GLY A 290 3.51 -9.61 -20.13
CA GLY A 290 3.91 -9.22 -21.49
C GLY A 290 4.01 -7.70 -21.60
N SER A 291 4.77 -7.19 -22.57
CA SER A 291 5.11 -5.76 -22.63
C SER A 291 3.89 -4.83 -22.65
N HIS A 292 2.77 -5.26 -23.24
CA HIS A 292 1.52 -4.49 -23.24
C HIS A 292 0.87 -4.40 -21.85
N GLU A 293 0.74 -5.52 -21.12
CA GLU A 293 0.21 -5.52 -19.75
C GLU A 293 1.17 -4.79 -18.80
N TRP A 294 2.48 -4.94 -19.00
CA TRP A 294 3.48 -4.21 -18.22
C TRP A 294 3.31 -2.70 -18.38
N GLU A 295 3.14 -2.21 -19.62
CA GLU A 295 2.95 -0.79 -19.89
C GLU A 295 1.62 -0.30 -19.28
N ALA A 296 0.57 -1.11 -19.35
CA ALA A 296 -0.70 -0.81 -18.69
C ALA A 296 -0.51 -0.62 -17.18
N GLN A 297 0.17 -1.56 -16.50
CA GLN A 297 0.43 -1.49 -15.05
C GLN A 297 1.34 -0.33 -14.65
N VAL A 298 2.39 -0.04 -15.42
CA VAL A 298 3.21 1.16 -15.19
C VAL A 298 2.36 2.44 -15.37
N GLY A 299 1.39 2.44 -16.29
CA GLY A 299 0.41 3.50 -16.47
C GLY A 299 -0.60 3.65 -15.31
N GLU A 300 -0.83 2.60 -14.52
CA GLU A 300 -1.69 2.66 -13.33
C GLU A 300 -1.09 3.57 -12.26
N ILE A 301 0.23 3.51 -12.06
CA ILE A 301 0.96 4.42 -11.19
C ILE A 301 0.72 5.87 -11.64
N ALA A 302 1.02 6.17 -12.91
CA ALA A 302 0.89 7.52 -13.43
C ALA A 302 -0.55 8.07 -13.31
N THR A 303 -1.56 7.23 -13.58
CA THR A 303 -2.98 7.60 -13.44
C THR A 303 -3.35 7.86 -11.98
N THR A 304 -2.89 7.01 -11.06
CA THR A 304 -3.21 7.08 -9.63
C THR A 304 -2.57 8.32 -8.99
N GLU A 305 -1.29 8.55 -9.26
CA GLU A 305 -0.59 9.71 -8.73
C GLU A 305 -1.09 11.03 -9.32
N ALA A 306 -1.48 11.06 -10.61
CA ALA A 306 -2.08 12.25 -11.22
C ALA A 306 -3.40 12.66 -10.55
N MET A 307 -4.07 11.75 -9.86
CA MET A 307 -5.25 12.00 -9.03
C MET A 307 -4.91 12.33 -7.57
N GLY A 308 -3.61 12.44 -7.22
CA GLY A 308 -3.11 12.66 -5.87
C GLY A 308 -3.34 11.47 -4.94
N LYS A 309 -3.49 10.25 -5.49
CA LYS A 309 -3.82 9.03 -4.75
C LYS A 309 -2.57 8.18 -4.54
N GLN A 310 -2.58 7.34 -3.50
CA GLN A 310 -1.49 6.41 -3.21
C GLN A 310 -1.56 5.18 -4.13
N PHE A 311 -0.43 4.72 -4.66
CA PHE A 311 -0.33 3.45 -5.37
C PHE A 311 0.56 2.47 -4.58
N ILE A 312 0.06 1.26 -4.32
CA ILE A 312 0.85 0.18 -3.70
C ILE A 312 1.11 -0.89 -4.76
N ALA A 313 2.37 -1.01 -5.17
CA ALA A 313 2.83 -1.98 -6.14
C ALA A 313 3.37 -3.22 -5.41
N ILE A 314 2.78 -4.40 -5.65
CA ILE A 314 3.34 -5.67 -5.17
C ILE A 314 3.74 -6.53 -6.35
N THR A 315 5.02 -6.85 -6.42
CA THR A 315 5.56 -7.82 -7.37
C THR A 315 5.83 -9.15 -6.66
N GLN A 316 5.34 -10.26 -7.22
CA GLN A 316 5.62 -11.59 -6.66
C GLN A 316 7.05 -12.02 -6.99
N ALA A 317 7.84 -12.34 -5.96
CA ALA A 317 9.23 -12.77 -6.07
C ALA A 317 9.63 -13.58 -4.83
N GLU A 318 9.86 -14.89 -4.99
CA GLU A 318 10.33 -15.75 -3.91
C GLU A 318 11.72 -15.32 -3.37
N PRO A 319 12.11 -15.75 -2.16
CA PRO A 319 13.42 -15.41 -1.62
C PRO A 319 14.54 -15.85 -2.58
N GLY A 320 15.36 -14.89 -3.02
CA GLY A 320 16.45 -15.13 -3.98
C GLY A 320 16.12 -14.77 -5.44
N ASP A 321 14.87 -14.50 -5.79
CA ASP A 321 14.47 -13.94 -7.10
C ASP A 321 14.79 -12.45 -7.19
N THR A 322 16.08 -12.13 -7.12
CA THR A 322 16.60 -10.75 -7.20
C THR A 322 16.25 -10.09 -8.52
N GLN A 323 16.15 -10.85 -9.61
CA GLN A 323 15.73 -10.34 -10.91
C GLN A 323 14.28 -9.87 -10.87
N GLY A 324 13.35 -10.71 -10.41
CA GLY A 324 11.93 -10.36 -10.30
C GLY A 324 11.69 -9.16 -9.38
N ALA A 325 12.33 -9.16 -8.20
CA ALA A 325 12.24 -8.06 -7.25
C ALA A 325 12.80 -6.74 -7.82
N ARG A 326 13.97 -6.77 -8.46
CA ARG A 326 14.54 -5.59 -9.14
C ARG A 326 13.67 -5.12 -10.30
N TYR A 327 13.13 -6.03 -11.09
CA TYR A 327 12.26 -5.71 -12.22
C TYR A 327 11.00 -4.96 -11.76
N GLY A 328 10.37 -5.42 -10.67
CA GLY A 328 9.26 -4.71 -10.03
C GLY A 328 9.64 -3.32 -9.54
N TRP A 329 10.73 -3.22 -8.77
CA TRP A 329 11.22 -1.97 -8.21
C TRP A 329 11.55 -0.94 -9.30
N ALA A 330 12.33 -1.34 -10.31
CA ALA A 330 12.71 -0.48 -11.42
C ALA A 330 11.47 -0.04 -12.23
N SER A 331 10.49 -0.93 -12.42
CA SER A 331 9.24 -0.58 -13.11
C SER A 331 8.44 0.47 -12.32
N ALA A 332 8.39 0.37 -10.99
CA ALA A 332 7.77 1.40 -10.15
C ALA A 332 8.51 2.75 -10.25
N LEU A 333 9.85 2.74 -10.23
CA LEU A 333 10.68 3.94 -10.39
C LEU A 333 10.48 4.66 -11.74
N LEU A 334 10.09 3.93 -12.81
CA LEU A 334 9.80 4.57 -14.10
C LEU A 334 8.59 5.52 -14.05
N ALA A 335 7.63 5.29 -13.16
CA ALA A 335 6.39 6.07 -13.12
C ALA A 335 6.17 6.85 -11.82
N GLY A 336 6.64 6.37 -10.67
CA GLY A 336 6.37 6.99 -9.37
C GLY A 336 6.93 8.40 -9.23
N ASN A 337 6.29 9.24 -8.42
CA ASN A 337 6.63 10.62 -8.11
C ASN A 337 6.23 10.99 -6.67
N GLY A 338 6.47 10.09 -5.72
CA GLY A 338 6.28 10.34 -4.29
C GLY A 338 4.92 9.91 -3.72
N HIS A 339 4.07 9.28 -4.52
CA HIS A 339 2.79 8.70 -4.10
C HIS A 339 2.72 7.18 -4.35
N THR A 340 3.86 6.55 -4.63
CA THR A 340 3.97 5.12 -4.90
C THR A 340 4.81 4.45 -3.83
N VAL A 341 4.38 3.27 -3.38
CA VAL A 341 5.19 2.39 -2.53
C VAL A 341 5.26 0.99 -3.12
N PHE A 342 6.38 0.30 -2.90
CA PHE A 342 6.67 -0.98 -3.53
C PHE A 342 7.02 -2.08 -2.52
N MET A 343 6.60 -3.31 -2.82
CA MET A 343 7.01 -4.53 -2.14
C MET A 343 7.33 -5.64 -3.16
N ALA A 344 8.43 -6.36 -2.92
CA ALA A 344 8.66 -7.67 -3.52
C ALA A 344 8.12 -8.74 -2.56
N SER A 345 6.95 -9.33 -2.88
CA SER A 345 6.31 -10.32 -2.04
C SER A 345 6.88 -11.72 -2.26
N ASN A 346 7.42 -12.30 -1.20
CA ASN A 346 7.96 -13.65 -1.19
C ASN A 346 6.93 -14.71 -0.75
N GLY A 347 5.67 -14.33 -0.60
CA GLY A 347 4.60 -15.20 -0.13
C GLY A 347 4.63 -15.57 1.35
N HIS A 348 5.55 -14.99 2.13
CA HIS A 348 5.66 -15.15 3.58
C HIS A 348 5.45 -13.78 4.23
N PRO A 349 4.20 -13.39 4.54
CA PRO A 349 3.91 -12.06 5.07
C PRO A 349 4.72 -11.77 6.34
N GLY A 350 5.42 -10.63 6.35
CA GLY A 350 6.32 -10.19 7.42
C GLY A 350 7.80 -10.55 7.21
N GLU A 351 8.14 -11.20 6.10
CA GLU A 351 9.53 -11.41 5.67
C GLU A 351 9.87 -10.47 4.51
N GLU A 352 10.61 -9.41 4.79
CA GLU A 352 11.03 -8.44 3.77
C GLU A 352 12.15 -8.99 2.87
N THR A 353 11.95 -8.91 1.56
CA THR A 353 13.05 -9.02 0.58
C THR A 353 13.66 -7.64 0.37
N TRP A 354 14.79 -7.36 1.02
CA TRP A 354 15.48 -6.07 0.92
C TRP A 354 16.70 -6.15 -0.01
N LEU A 355 16.64 -5.48 -1.16
CA LEU A 355 17.74 -5.43 -2.11
C LEU A 355 18.63 -4.20 -1.87
N GLY A 356 19.92 -4.30 -2.21
CA GLY A 356 20.82 -3.14 -2.19
C GLY A 356 20.38 -2.02 -3.14
N ASP A 357 19.67 -2.38 -4.21
CA ASP A 357 19.13 -1.46 -5.22
C ASP A 357 18.11 -0.45 -4.65
N TYR A 358 17.52 -0.77 -3.49
CA TYR A 358 16.58 0.10 -2.79
C TYR A 358 17.29 1.26 -2.08
N GLU A 359 18.58 1.09 -1.78
CA GLU A 359 19.42 2.10 -1.11
C GLU A 359 20.17 3.00 -2.13
N ALA A 360 19.89 2.84 -3.43
CA ALA A 360 20.53 3.65 -4.46
C ALA A 360 20.09 5.12 -4.36
N GLU A 361 21.05 6.02 -4.13
CA GLU A 361 20.81 7.47 -4.03
C GLU A 361 20.60 8.11 -5.43
N LEU A 362 19.51 7.73 -6.10
CA LEU A 362 19.18 8.21 -7.45
C LEU A 362 18.89 9.73 -7.48
N GLY A 363 18.40 10.27 -6.38
CA GLY A 363 17.87 11.63 -6.28
C GLY A 363 16.49 11.76 -6.95
N SER A 364 16.15 12.95 -7.44
CA SER A 364 14.83 13.20 -8.05
C SER A 364 14.82 12.87 -9.54
N PRO A 365 13.69 12.45 -10.13
CA PRO A 365 13.58 12.25 -11.56
C PRO A 365 13.75 13.59 -12.30
N THR A 366 14.54 13.58 -13.36
CA THR A 366 14.81 14.77 -14.20
C THR A 366 13.89 14.86 -15.41
N ALA A 367 13.24 13.74 -15.76
CA ALA A 367 12.28 13.63 -16.85
C ALA A 367 11.32 12.45 -16.59
N SER A 368 10.24 12.40 -17.36
CA SER A 368 9.40 11.20 -17.50
C SER A 368 10.19 10.04 -18.10
N ALA A 369 9.73 8.80 -17.87
CA ALA A 369 10.29 7.66 -18.55
C ALA A 369 10.11 7.78 -20.08
N VAL A 370 11.10 7.28 -20.82
CA VAL A 370 11.11 7.26 -22.28
C VAL A 370 11.39 5.85 -22.79
N ALA A 371 10.71 5.48 -23.87
CA ALA A 371 11.01 4.27 -24.59
C ALA A 371 12.40 4.38 -25.26
N ILE A 372 13.18 3.32 -25.10
CA ILE A 372 14.45 3.09 -25.78
C ILE A 372 14.13 2.10 -26.90
N GLY A 373 14.65 2.33 -28.11
CA GLY A 373 14.40 1.45 -29.26
C GLY A 373 14.55 -0.04 -28.92
N ASN A 374 13.79 -0.90 -29.62
CA ASN A 374 13.67 -2.34 -29.35
C ASN A 374 12.88 -2.72 -28.09
N GLY A 375 12.09 -1.79 -27.53
CA GLY A 375 11.10 -2.09 -26.48
C GLY A 375 11.59 -1.91 -25.04
N GLY A 376 12.82 -1.44 -24.83
CA GLY A 376 13.30 -1.04 -23.50
C GLY A 376 12.74 0.31 -23.06
N TRP A 377 12.88 0.63 -21.77
CA TRP A 377 12.44 1.89 -21.19
C TRP A 377 13.50 2.41 -20.21
N GLN A 378 13.67 3.73 -20.13
CA GLN A 378 14.56 4.34 -19.14
C GLN A 378 13.94 5.58 -18.50
N ARG A 379 14.43 5.89 -17.30
CA ARG A 379 14.19 7.17 -16.64
C ARG A 379 15.46 7.69 -16.00
N THR A 380 15.76 8.96 -16.26
CA THR A 380 16.95 9.63 -15.71
C THR A 380 16.60 10.37 -14.42
N PHE A 381 17.45 10.18 -13.42
CA PHE A 381 17.41 10.86 -12.14
C PHE A 381 18.63 11.77 -11.99
N THR A 382 18.61 12.71 -11.05
CA THR A 382 19.70 13.68 -10.86
C THR A 382 21.07 12.99 -10.69
N ASN A 383 21.09 11.86 -9.97
CA ASN A 383 22.27 11.09 -9.65
C ASN A 383 22.21 9.65 -10.18
N GLY A 384 21.29 9.34 -11.10
CA GLY A 384 21.10 7.94 -11.50
C GLY A 384 20.31 7.72 -12.79
N LEU A 385 20.22 6.45 -13.16
CA LEU A 385 19.51 5.96 -14.34
C LEU A 385 18.83 4.65 -13.99
N VAL A 386 17.55 4.56 -14.31
CA VAL A 386 16.78 3.31 -14.25
C VAL A 386 16.51 2.85 -15.67
N VAL A 387 16.71 1.56 -15.94
CA VAL A 387 16.45 0.93 -17.24
C VAL A 387 15.66 -0.35 -17.04
N VAL A 388 14.61 -0.57 -17.81
CA VAL A 388 13.77 -1.78 -17.77
C VAL A 388 13.62 -2.35 -19.18
N ASN A 389 13.74 -3.66 -19.32
CA ASN A 389 13.42 -4.40 -20.52
C ASN A 389 12.18 -5.27 -20.27
N PRO A 390 10.96 -4.81 -20.64
CA PRO A 390 9.74 -5.59 -20.48
C PRO A 390 9.50 -6.62 -21.59
N THR A 391 10.48 -6.85 -22.46
CA THR A 391 10.36 -7.80 -23.58
C THR A 391 10.87 -9.18 -23.19
N THR A 392 10.55 -10.17 -24.03
CA THR A 392 11.04 -11.55 -23.92
C THR A 392 12.41 -11.77 -24.57
N SER A 393 13.02 -10.72 -25.13
CA SER A 393 14.30 -10.77 -25.83
C SER A 393 15.31 -9.83 -25.19
N ALA A 394 16.60 -9.99 -25.50
CA ALA A 394 17.61 -9.08 -25.00
C ALA A 394 17.51 -7.70 -25.67
N VAL A 395 17.70 -6.63 -24.89
CA VAL A 395 17.72 -5.25 -25.37
C VAL A 395 19.05 -4.60 -25.01
N SER A 396 19.72 -4.03 -26.01
CA SER A 396 20.94 -3.23 -25.82
C SER A 396 20.59 -1.76 -25.68
N VAL A 397 21.15 -1.11 -24.66
CA VAL A 397 20.86 0.27 -24.29
C VAL A 397 22.16 1.04 -24.14
N ASN A 398 22.23 2.21 -24.80
CA ASN A 398 23.29 3.18 -24.55
C ASN A 398 22.84 4.15 -23.45
N PHE A 399 23.74 4.45 -22.52
CA PHE A 399 23.47 5.37 -21.43
C PHE A 399 23.89 6.80 -21.81
N PRO A 400 23.23 7.84 -21.26
CA PRO A 400 23.60 9.23 -21.52
C PRO A 400 24.91 9.66 -20.81
N GLY A 401 25.61 8.75 -20.13
CA GLY A 401 26.82 9.00 -19.35
C GLY A 401 27.39 7.70 -18.78
N ALA A 402 28.40 7.82 -17.91
CA ALA A 402 28.97 6.68 -17.19
C ALA A 402 28.19 6.42 -15.90
N TYR A 403 27.75 5.18 -15.72
CA TYR A 403 26.96 4.73 -14.58
C TYR A 403 27.53 3.45 -13.97
N SER A 404 27.28 3.26 -12.68
CA SER A 404 27.72 2.11 -11.89
C SER A 404 26.57 1.57 -11.03
N GLY A 405 26.62 0.28 -10.72
CA GLY A 405 25.52 -0.44 -10.06
C GLY A 405 25.23 -1.74 -10.79
N ASP A 406 24.58 -2.70 -10.12
CA ASP A 406 24.18 -3.98 -10.72
C ASP A 406 25.30 -4.75 -11.43
N GLY A 407 26.51 -4.70 -10.88
CA GLY A 407 27.70 -5.35 -11.44
C GLY A 407 28.37 -4.57 -12.58
N LEU A 408 27.85 -3.41 -12.96
CA LEU A 408 28.47 -2.49 -13.92
C LEU A 408 29.36 -1.47 -13.21
N THR A 409 30.49 -1.13 -13.83
CA THR A 409 31.44 -0.11 -13.36
C THR A 409 31.71 0.88 -14.48
N ASN A 410 31.35 2.15 -14.27
CA ASN A 410 31.55 3.24 -15.24
C ASN A 410 31.07 2.88 -16.67
N ALA A 411 30.02 2.07 -16.76
CA ALA A 411 29.48 1.61 -18.01
C ALA A 411 28.74 2.75 -18.73
N THR A 412 28.84 2.78 -20.05
CA THR A 412 28.09 3.71 -20.91
C THR A 412 27.06 3.00 -21.77
N ALA A 413 26.94 1.69 -21.63
CA ALA A 413 25.95 0.84 -22.29
C ALA A 413 25.82 -0.47 -21.53
N ALA A 414 24.70 -1.17 -21.74
CA ALA A 414 24.50 -2.54 -21.28
C ALA A 414 23.56 -3.31 -22.20
N THR A 415 23.60 -4.64 -22.12
CA THR A 415 22.59 -5.53 -22.70
C THR A 415 21.80 -6.16 -21.56
N LEU A 416 20.49 -5.92 -21.54
CA LEU A 416 19.57 -6.50 -20.56
C LEU A 416 18.92 -7.73 -21.18
N GLY A 417 18.92 -8.86 -20.47
CA GLY A 417 18.13 -10.02 -20.85
C GLY A 417 16.62 -9.75 -20.78
N ALA A 418 15.81 -10.73 -21.18
CA ALA A 418 14.36 -10.69 -21.06
C ALA A 418 13.92 -10.35 -19.62
N HIS A 419 12.96 -9.43 -19.47
CA HIS A 419 12.47 -8.97 -18.16
C HIS A 419 13.60 -8.47 -17.23
N GLY A 420 14.68 -7.96 -17.82
CA GLY A 420 15.82 -7.41 -17.09
C GLY A 420 15.57 -5.98 -16.64
N ALA A 421 16.23 -5.57 -15.57
CA ALA A 421 16.25 -4.19 -15.12
C ALA A 421 17.60 -3.80 -14.52
N LEU A 422 17.93 -2.51 -14.57
CA LEU A 422 19.11 -1.90 -13.98
C LEU A 422 18.69 -0.66 -13.18
N VAL A 423 19.25 -0.52 -11.98
CA VAL A 423 19.16 0.66 -11.11
C VAL A 423 20.58 1.15 -10.86
N LEU A 424 20.95 2.23 -11.54
CA LEU A 424 22.33 2.68 -11.60
C LEU A 424 22.51 4.07 -11.01
N THR A 425 23.63 4.28 -10.34
CA THR A 425 24.08 5.60 -9.87
C THR A 425 25.09 6.17 -10.85
N ARG A 426 25.10 7.48 -10.98
CA ARG A 426 26.06 8.19 -11.83
C ARG A 426 27.45 7.99 -11.24
N ALA A 427 28.42 7.63 -12.08
CA ALA A 427 29.80 7.53 -11.64
C ALA A 427 30.26 8.89 -11.08
N ALA A 428 30.86 8.89 -9.89
CA ALA A 428 31.53 10.08 -9.37
C ALA A 428 32.55 10.52 -10.43
N SER A 429 32.43 11.76 -10.89
CA SER A 429 33.47 12.34 -11.73
C SER A 429 34.73 12.30 -10.89
N SER A 430 35.78 11.65 -11.38
CA SER A 430 37.10 11.78 -10.78
C SER A 430 37.60 13.20 -11.00
N THR A 431 37.05 14.18 -10.28
CA THR A 431 37.74 15.43 -10.02
C THR A 431 38.99 15.05 -9.27
N THR A 432 40.06 14.93 -10.04
CA THR A 432 41.43 14.81 -9.56
C THR A 432 41.61 15.94 -8.56
N SER A 433 41.75 15.60 -7.28
CA SER A 433 42.12 16.51 -6.20
C SER A 433 43.59 16.92 -6.35
N GLY A 434 44.01 17.32 -7.54
CA GLY A 434 45.30 17.91 -7.85
C GLY A 434 45.22 19.41 -7.66
N GLY A 435 45.11 19.88 -6.41
CA GLY A 435 44.95 21.32 -6.20
C GLY A 435 44.84 21.85 -4.79
N LEU A 436 45.19 21.12 -3.72
CA LEU A 436 45.22 21.70 -2.36
C LEU A 436 46.43 21.29 -1.49
N ALA A 437 47.43 20.58 -2.03
CA ALA A 437 48.64 20.19 -1.29
C ALA A 437 49.77 21.25 -1.32
N ARG A 438 49.45 22.55 -1.28
CA ARG A 438 50.50 23.61 -1.26
C ARG A 438 50.28 24.78 -0.30
N LEU A 439 49.39 24.65 0.67
CA LEU A 439 49.21 25.65 1.75
C LEU A 439 49.11 24.96 3.12
N ALA A 440 50.16 24.23 3.48
CA ALA A 440 50.37 23.74 4.85
C ALA A 440 51.87 23.82 5.21
N SER A 441 52.43 25.00 5.04
CA SER A 441 53.71 25.39 5.63
C SER A 441 53.61 26.89 5.85
N LEU A 442 53.23 27.26 7.07
CA LEU A 442 53.39 28.55 7.77
C LEU A 442 52.23 28.68 8.77
N GLY A 443 52.51 28.44 10.05
CA GLY A 443 51.50 28.56 11.09
C GLY A 443 51.88 27.88 12.39
N THR A 444 53.06 28.20 12.91
CA THR A 444 53.51 27.83 14.26
C THR A 444 52.65 28.54 15.31
N GLY A 445 52.22 27.80 16.33
CA GLY A 445 51.99 28.35 17.67
C GLY A 445 50.54 28.59 18.09
N LEU A 446 49.93 27.61 18.76
CA LEU A 446 49.47 27.80 20.15
C LEU A 446 49.16 26.44 20.79
N MET A 447 49.83 26.16 21.91
CA MET A 447 49.54 25.02 22.78
C MET A 447 48.25 25.28 23.55
N LEU A 448 47.35 24.29 23.58
CA LEU A 448 46.49 24.05 24.74
C LEU A 448 46.47 22.55 25.08
N THR A 449 46.72 22.30 26.35
CA THR A 449 46.90 21.03 27.05
C THR A 449 45.68 20.11 27.02
N ALA A 450 45.87 18.86 26.60
CA ALA A 450 44.90 17.78 26.73
C ALA A 450 45.11 17.00 28.04
N ALA A 451 44.04 16.89 28.84
CA ALA A 451 44.00 16.02 30.01
C ALA A 451 43.81 14.56 29.59
N ARG A 452 44.62 13.68 30.21
CA ARG A 452 44.68 12.24 29.99
C ARG A 452 43.45 11.52 30.54
N PHE A 453 42.89 10.59 29.77
CA PHE A 453 42.19 9.40 30.29
C PHE A 453 42.69 8.17 29.53
N GLN A 454 43.26 7.21 30.28
CA GLN A 454 43.67 5.90 29.77
C GLN A 454 42.47 4.94 29.76
N PRO A 455 42.29 4.09 28.72
CA PRO A 455 41.42 2.93 28.80
C PRO A 455 42.20 1.70 29.28
N VAL A 456 41.68 1.04 30.32
CA VAL A 456 42.14 -0.26 30.78
C VAL A 456 41.57 -1.35 29.86
N THR A 457 42.46 -2.09 29.20
CA THR A 457 42.17 -3.28 28.40
C THR A 457 42.05 -4.52 29.27
N GLY A 458 41.02 -5.34 29.08
CA GLY A 458 40.89 -6.64 29.73
C GLY A 458 39.88 -7.55 29.04
N SER A 459 40.32 -8.29 28.02
CA SER A 459 39.57 -9.37 27.38
C SER A 459 39.92 -10.72 28.02
N PRO A 460 38.97 -11.57 28.44
CA PRO A 460 39.26 -12.96 28.75
C PRO A 460 39.08 -13.84 27.50
N ARG A 461 40.16 -14.54 27.13
CA ARG A 461 40.17 -15.67 26.20
C ARG A 461 39.42 -16.86 26.82
N VAL A 462 38.50 -17.48 26.06
CA VAL A 462 37.95 -18.81 26.38
C VAL A 462 38.41 -19.79 25.31
N LYS A 463 39.13 -20.84 25.74
CA LYS A 463 39.54 -21.98 24.92
C LYS A 463 38.36 -22.92 24.71
N ALA A 464 38.12 -23.32 23.46
CA ALA A 464 37.21 -24.39 23.11
C ALA A 464 37.92 -25.76 23.22
N SER A 465 37.26 -26.75 23.81
CA SER A 465 37.63 -28.16 23.71
C SER A 465 36.40 -28.99 23.33
N HIS A 466 36.56 -29.83 22.31
CA HIS A 466 35.54 -30.75 21.82
C HIS A 466 35.50 -32.03 22.66
N HIS A 467 34.29 -32.44 23.08
CA HIS A 467 34.02 -33.85 23.40
C HIS A 467 32.68 -34.30 22.81
N ARG A 468 32.77 -35.32 21.93
CA ARG A 468 31.67 -36.20 21.53
C ARG A 468 31.27 -37.09 22.72
N ARG A 469 29.97 -37.17 23.04
CA ARG A 469 29.23 -38.45 23.22
C ARG A 469 27.72 -38.25 23.44
N ARG A 470 27.02 -39.36 23.19
CA ARG A 470 25.61 -39.58 22.87
C ARG A 470 24.61 -39.48 24.04
N ARG A 471 23.35 -39.22 23.65
CA ARG A 471 22.05 -39.68 24.19
C ARG A 471 21.58 -39.18 25.57
N GLY A 472 20.45 -38.46 25.52
CA GLY A 472 19.28 -38.68 26.37
C GLY A 472 19.33 -38.13 27.81
N ALA A 473 18.75 -36.95 28.04
CA ALA A 473 17.92 -36.65 29.21
C ALA A 473 17.47 -35.17 29.20
N VAL A 474 16.19 -34.98 29.48
CA VAL A 474 15.51 -33.70 29.71
C VAL A 474 16.20 -32.93 30.85
N ARG A 475 16.60 -31.67 30.60
CA ARG A 475 17.13 -30.78 31.64
C ARG A 475 16.08 -29.76 32.08
N CYS A 476 15.61 -29.89 33.32
CA CYS A 476 14.99 -28.81 34.07
C CYS A 476 16.07 -27.83 34.54
N TRP A 477 15.90 -26.53 34.26
CA TRP A 477 16.74 -25.48 34.83
C TRP A 477 16.17 -25.05 36.18
N ARG A 478 16.96 -25.19 37.25
CA ARG A 478 16.75 -24.48 38.52
C ARG A 478 17.44 -23.13 38.44
N VAL A 479 16.68 -22.04 38.45
CA VAL A 479 17.22 -20.69 38.70
C VAL A 479 17.19 -20.45 40.22
N ARG A 480 18.35 -20.22 40.83
CA ARG A 480 18.45 -19.65 42.18
C ARG A 480 18.31 -18.14 42.06
N VAL A 481 17.26 -17.57 42.64
CA VAL A 481 17.14 -16.12 42.84
C VAL A 481 17.71 -15.81 44.22
N ALA A 482 18.79 -15.03 44.27
CA ALA A 482 19.27 -14.40 45.49
C ALA A 482 18.34 -13.22 45.82
N ALA A 483 17.66 -13.30 46.97
CA ALA A 483 16.76 -12.26 47.44
C ALA A 483 17.54 -11.21 48.25
N HIS A 484 17.53 -9.95 47.80
CA HIS A 484 17.78 -8.80 48.66
C HIS A 484 16.43 -8.23 49.11
N ARG A 485 16.11 -8.34 50.40
CA ARG A 485 14.95 -7.70 51.02
C ARG A 485 15.31 -6.29 51.51
N ARG A 486 14.56 -5.27 51.09
CA ARG A 486 14.16 -4.13 51.93
C ARG A 486 12.76 -3.64 51.51
N HIS A 487 11.87 -3.64 52.50
CA HIS A 487 10.55 -2.97 52.62
C HIS A 487 9.45 -3.17 51.55
N GLY A 488 8.51 -4.06 51.88
CA GLY A 488 7.11 -3.67 52.15
C GLY A 488 6.15 -3.41 50.97
N ARG A 489 5.61 -4.47 50.36
CA ARG A 489 4.17 -4.63 50.02
C ARG A 489 3.93 -6.01 49.39
N THR A 490 2.98 -6.75 49.94
CA THR A 490 2.62 -8.12 49.54
C THR A 490 1.55 -8.06 48.44
N THR A 491 1.86 -8.50 47.23
CA THR A 491 0.85 -8.76 46.19
C THR A 491 0.70 -10.28 46.04
N ARG A 492 -0.49 -10.82 46.35
CA ARG A 492 -0.83 -12.23 46.09
C ARG A 492 -1.03 -12.41 44.59
N VAL A 493 -0.21 -13.24 43.95
CA VAL A 493 -0.48 -13.78 42.61
C VAL A 493 -0.97 -15.21 42.79
N VAL A 494 -2.23 -15.46 42.43
CA VAL A 494 -2.79 -16.81 42.30
C VAL A 494 -2.58 -17.24 40.86
N CYS A 495 -1.63 -18.14 40.62
CA CYS A 495 -1.52 -18.85 39.34
C CYS A 495 -2.14 -20.24 39.49
N ALA A 496 -3.26 -20.48 38.79
CA ALA A 496 -3.86 -21.78 38.64
C ALA A 496 -2.96 -22.68 37.76
N VAL A 497 -2.55 -23.83 38.29
CA VAL A 497 -1.83 -24.86 37.53
C VAL A 497 -2.85 -25.82 36.94
N HIS A 498 -3.06 -25.75 35.62
CA HIS A 498 -3.87 -26.74 34.91
C HIS A 498 -3.05 -28.02 34.70
N ARG A 499 -3.39 -29.08 35.44
CA ARG A 499 -2.85 -30.45 35.23
C ARG A 499 -3.56 -31.11 34.05
N SER A 500 -2.87 -31.35 32.94
CA SER A 500 -3.35 -32.26 31.90
C SER A 500 -3.08 -33.71 32.31
N ARG A 501 -4.14 -34.45 32.68
CA ARG A 501 -4.10 -35.92 32.81
C ARG A 501 -4.20 -36.54 31.41
N ARG A 502 -3.24 -37.38 31.03
CA ARG A 502 -3.38 -38.30 29.88
C ARG A 502 -4.41 -39.37 30.24
N ALA A 503 -5.54 -39.39 29.54
CA ALA A 503 -6.45 -40.52 29.50
C ALA A 503 -6.06 -41.45 28.33
N ARG A 504 -5.88 -42.74 28.64
CA ARG A 504 -5.89 -43.84 27.66
C ARG A 504 -7.33 -44.29 27.51
N THR A 505 -7.85 -44.41 26.30
CA THR A 505 -8.96 -45.34 26.01
C THR A 505 -8.95 -45.82 24.55
N HIS A 506 -9.17 -47.12 24.45
CA HIS A 506 -9.33 -48.06 23.33
C HIS A 506 -9.93 -47.58 22.00
N ALA A 507 -9.39 -48.18 20.93
CA ALA A 507 -10.01 -48.29 19.61
C ALA A 507 -10.70 -49.67 19.45
N PRO A 508 -11.86 -49.76 18.78
CA PRO A 508 -12.38 -51.02 18.27
C PRO A 508 -12.01 -51.24 16.78
N ARG A 509 -11.87 -52.52 16.41
CA ARG A 509 -11.53 -53.03 15.07
C ARG A 509 -12.79 -53.40 14.25
N LEU A 510 -12.75 -53.02 12.96
CA LEU A 510 -13.17 -53.76 11.72
C LEU A 510 -14.68 -54.03 11.46
N PRO A 511 -15.14 -54.22 10.19
CA PRO A 511 -14.42 -54.88 9.09
C PRO A 511 -14.48 -54.27 7.66
N LEU A 512 -13.60 -54.86 6.83
CA LEU A 512 -13.46 -54.75 5.37
C LEU A 512 -14.68 -55.27 4.60
N SER A 513 -15.03 -54.63 3.47
CA SER A 513 -15.44 -55.36 2.26
C SER A 513 -15.23 -54.56 0.95
N ALA A 514 -14.58 -55.27 0.02
CA ALA A 514 -14.67 -55.30 -1.44
C ALA A 514 -14.77 -54.04 -2.31
N SER A 515 -13.80 -53.99 -3.21
CA SER A 515 -13.80 -53.31 -4.51
C SER A 515 -14.96 -53.73 -5.44
N ARG A 516 -15.40 -52.78 -6.28
CA ARG A 516 -15.72 -53.04 -7.70
C ARG A 516 -15.68 -51.74 -8.51
N ARG A 517 -15.11 -51.87 -9.70
CA ARG A 517 -15.08 -50.89 -10.79
C ARG A 517 -16.46 -50.75 -11.44
N SER A 518 -16.77 -49.55 -11.89
CA SER A 518 -17.32 -49.22 -13.21
C SER A 518 -17.15 -47.73 -13.44
#